data_AF-A0A0A7KFK4-F1
#
_entry.id   AF-A0A0A7KFK4-F1
#
_cell.length_a   1.000
_cell.length_b   1.000
_cell.length_c   1.000
_cell.angle_alpha   90.00
_cell.angle_beta   90.00
_cell.angle_gamma   90.00
#
_symmetry.space_group_name_H-M   'P 1'
#
loop_
_entity.id
_entity.type
_entity.pdbx_description
1 polymer ?
#
loop_
_entity_poly.entity_id
_entity_poly.type
_entity_poly.pdbx_seq_one_letter_code
_entity_poly.pdbx_strand_id
1 'polypeptide(L)'
;MGKLVRDRIPELFGGTSRVLNADEFRAALRAKLGEEVAEYLESGEVLELVDVLEVVDALAKTDGVGKGKLEDLRRQRAGERGSFEARLWWELSPG
;
A
#
# COMPACT_ATOMS: atom_id res chain seq x y z
N MET A 1 -5.87 12.09 18.22
CA MET A 1 -5.24 11.66 16.95
C MET A 1 -5.98 10.42 16.47
N GLY A 2 -6.47 10.38 15.24
CA GLY A 2 -7.16 9.21 14.68
C GLY A 2 -6.40 8.70 13.46
N LYS A 3 -6.53 7.41 13.18
CA LYS A 3 -5.96 6.77 11.98
C LYS A 3 -7.06 6.09 11.16
N LEU A 4 -6.77 5.84 9.90
CA LEU A 4 -7.61 4.96 9.09
C LEU A 4 -7.56 3.56 9.68
N VAL A 5 -8.71 2.91 9.84
CA VAL A 5 -8.83 1.54 10.35
C VAL A 5 -9.72 0.73 9.42
N ARG A 6 -9.56 -0.59 9.42
CA ARG A 6 -10.49 -1.51 8.75
C ARG A 6 -11.87 -1.41 9.38
N ASP A 7 -12.89 -1.66 8.56
CA ASP A 7 -14.31 -1.44 8.92
C ASP A 7 -14.75 -2.13 10.20
N ARG A 8 -14.15 -3.29 10.54
CA ARG A 8 -14.49 -4.08 11.73
C ARG A 8 -13.69 -3.74 12.98
N ILE A 9 -12.64 -2.92 12.89
CA ILE A 9 -11.81 -2.57 14.05
C ILE A 9 -12.62 -1.88 15.17
N PRO A 10 -13.52 -0.92 14.89
CA PRO A 10 -14.32 -0.30 15.93
C PRO A 10 -15.22 -1.31 16.67
N GLU A 11 -15.81 -2.26 15.95
CA GLU A 11 -16.64 -3.33 16.51
C GLU A 11 -15.84 -4.28 17.39
N LEU A 12 -14.66 -4.72 16.91
CA LEU A 12 -13.85 -5.74 17.58
C LEU A 12 -13.15 -5.21 18.84
N PHE A 13 -12.79 -3.93 18.88
CA PHE A 13 -11.96 -3.34 19.93
C PHE A 13 -12.65 -2.23 20.73
N GLY A 14 -13.95 -1.98 20.50
CA GLY A 14 -14.74 -1.03 21.29
C GLY A 14 -14.40 0.44 21.02
N GLY A 15 -14.30 0.82 19.74
CA GLY A 15 -13.98 2.19 19.30
C GLY A 15 -15.15 2.90 18.61
N THR A 16 -15.05 4.23 18.48
CA THR A 16 -15.94 5.04 17.64
C THR A 16 -15.28 5.37 16.31
N SER A 17 -16.02 5.31 15.21
CA SER A 17 -15.56 5.73 13.88
C SER A 17 -16.49 6.77 13.27
N ARG A 18 -15.98 7.49 12.27
CA ARG A 18 -16.79 8.32 11.37
C ARG A 18 -16.43 7.97 9.93
N VAL A 19 -17.39 8.16 9.03
CA VAL A 19 -17.12 8.03 7.58
C VAL A 19 -16.33 9.26 7.12
N LEU A 20 -15.29 9.04 6.31
CA LEU A 20 -14.50 10.08 5.67
C LEU A 20 -15.14 10.46 4.33
N ASN A 21 -15.04 11.73 3.93
CA ASN A 21 -15.33 12.10 2.54
C ASN A 21 -14.21 11.61 1.59
N ALA A 22 -14.38 11.79 0.28
CA ALA A 22 -13.43 11.27 -0.72
C ALA A 22 -12.00 11.81 -0.55
N ASP A 23 -11.85 13.12 -0.31
CA ASP A 23 -10.54 13.76 -0.16
C ASP A 23 -9.86 13.37 1.16
N GLU A 24 -10.63 13.35 2.25
CA GLU A 24 -10.18 12.86 3.56
C GLU A 24 -9.73 11.41 3.48
N PHE A 25 -10.52 10.55 2.83
CA PHE A 25 -10.21 9.13 2.69
C PHE A 25 -8.95 8.90 1.87
N ARG A 26 -8.79 9.63 0.75
CA ARG A 26 -7.58 9.54 -0.07
C ARG A 26 -6.32 9.99 0.69
N ALA A 27 -6.41 11.08 1.47
CA ALA A 27 -5.32 11.54 2.32
C ALA A 27 -5.00 10.52 3.41
N ALA A 28 -6.01 9.95 4.06
CA ALA A 28 -5.85 8.95 5.10
C ALA A 28 -5.23 7.65 4.58
N LEU A 29 -5.60 7.19 3.37
CA LEU A 29 -4.96 6.04 2.72
C LEU A 29 -3.47 6.26 2.44
N ARG A 30 -3.08 7.46 2.01
CA ARG A 30 -1.66 7.80 1.79
C ARG A 30 -0.86 7.78 3.09
N ALA A 31 -1.44 8.31 4.17
CA ALA A 31 -0.83 8.23 5.49
C ALA A 31 -0.72 6.77 5.96
N LYS A 32 -1.78 5.98 5.77
CA LYS A 32 -1.82 4.55 6.13
C LYS A 32 -0.76 3.75 5.37
N LEU A 33 -0.53 4.02 4.08
CA LEU A 33 0.53 3.37 3.31
C LEU A 33 1.92 3.60 3.94
N GLY A 34 2.18 4.81 4.43
CA GLY A 34 3.42 5.11 5.14
C GLY A 34 3.54 4.38 6.49
N GLU A 35 2.43 4.27 7.23
CA GLU A 35 2.34 3.50 8.49
C GLU A 35 2.70 2.02 8.23
N GLU A 36 2.00 1.34 7.32
CA GLU A 36 2.22 -0.10 7.07
C GLU A 36 3.63 -0.40 6.53
N VAL A 37 4.16 0.47 5.67
CA VAL A 37 5.54 0.32 5.18
C VAL A 37 6.54 0.50 6.31
N ALA A 38 6.31 1.45 7.21
CA ALA A 38 7.18 1.63 8.39
C ALA A 38 7.11 0.42 9.32
N GLU A 39 5.92 -0.12 9.57
CA GLU A 39 5.71 -1.33 10.38
C GLU A 39 6.44 -2.53 9.76
N TYR A 40 6.35 -2.76 8.44
CA TYR A 40 7.13 -3.80 7.76
C TYR A 40 8.64 -3.59 7.86
N LEU A 41 9.13 -2.35 7.71
CA LEU A 41 10.55 -2.05 7.80
C LEU A 41 11.11 -2.25 9.22
N GLU A 42 10.28 -2.07 10.25
CA GLU A 42 10.65 -2.31 11.65
C GLU A 42 10.56 -3.79 12.04
N SER A 43 9.47 -4.48 11.68
CA SER A 43 9.19 -5.84 12.14
C SER A 43 9.72 -6.94 11.21
N GLY A 44 9.76 -6.67 9.89
CA GLY A 44 10.00 -7.67 8.86
C GLY A 44 8.87 -8.70 8.71
N GLU A 45 7.72 -8.48 9.34
CA GLU A 45 6.62 -9.45 9.34
C GLU A 45 5.87 -9.45 8.01
N VAL A 46 5.62 -10.65 7.46
CA VAL A 46 4.89 -10.82 6.20
C VAL A 46 3.45 -10.30 6.28
N LEU A 47 2.85 -10.30 7.48
CA LEU A 47 1.50 -9.76 7.68
C LEU A 47 1.44 -8.26 7.35
N GLU A 48 2.49 -7.50 7.63
CA GLU A 48 2.52 -6.08 7.26
C GLU A 48 2.56 -5.87 5.74
N LEU A 49 3.14 -6.81 4.98
CA LEU A 49 3.06 -6.78 3.51
C LEU A 49 1.63 -7.04 3.02
N VAL A 50 0.82 -7.80 3.75
CA VAL A 50 -0.61 -7.98 3.43
C VAL A 50 -1.35 -6.65 3.61
N ASP A 51 -1.04 -5.93 4.68
CA ASP A 51 -1.63 -4.64 4.99
C ASP A 51 -1.21 -3.58 3.95
N VAL A 52 0.07 -3.55 3.56
CA VAL A 52 0.56 -2.74 2.43
C VAL A 52 -0.21 -3.05 1.13
N LEU A 53 -0.41 -4.32 0.80
CA LEU A 53 -1.15 -4.70 -0.41
C LEU A 53 -2.61 -4.24 -0.37
N GLU A 54 -3.27 -4.35 0.79
CA GLU A 54 -4.65 -3.87 0.97
C GLU A 54 -4.76 -2.35 0.75
N VAL A 55 -3.81 -1.58 1.31
CA VAL A 55 -3.79 -0.13 1.15
C VAL A 55 -3.48 0.28 -0.30
N VAL A 56 -2.55 -0.42 -0.97
CA VAL A 56 -2.25 -0.20 -2.40
C VAL A 56 -3.48 -0.44 -3.28
N ASP A 57 -4.21 -1.53 -3.04
CA ASP A 57 -5.45 -1.84 -3.76
C ASP A 57 -6.52 -0.76 -3.54
N ALA A 58 -6.68 -0.29 -2.29
CA ALA A 58 -7.64 0.76 -1.95
C ALA A 58 -7.27 2.12 -2.58
N LEU A 59 -5.98 2.47 -2.62
CA LEU A 59 -5.48 3.67 -3.31
C LEU A 59 -5.72 3.59 -4.81
N ALA A 60 -5.38 2.47 -5.45
CA ALA A 60 -5.60 2.28 -6.87
C ALA A 60 -7.09 2.44 -7.22
N LYS A 61 -7.98 1.81 -6.44
CA LYS A 61 -9.43 1.95 -6.63
C LYS A 61 -9.91 3.39 -6.48
N THR A 62 -9.40 4.10 -5.47
CA THR A 62 -9.69 5.53 -5.24
C THR A 62 -9.24 6.40 -6.42
N ASP A 63 -8.15 6.00 -7.08
CA ASP A 63 -7.60 6.66 -8.26
C ASP A 63 -8.17 6.13 -9.59
N GLY A 64 -9.24 5.33 -9.55
CA GLY A 64 -9.97 4.84 -10.73
C GLY A 64 -9.37 3.60 -11.40
N VAL A 65 -8.39 2.95 -10.76
CA VAL A 65 -7.74 1.73 -11.26
C VAL A 65 -8.16 0.54 -10.43
N GLY A 66 -8.88 -0.41 -11.04
CA GLY A 66 -9.22 -1.66 -10.38
C GLY A 66 -7.99 -2.58 -10.18
N LYS A 67 -8.06 -3.46 -9.18
CA LYS A 67 -6.99 -4.42 -8.84
C LYS A 67 -6.45 -5.21 -10.03
N GLY A 68 -7.34 -5.75 -10.89
CA GLY A 68 -6.92 -6.48 -12.08
C GLY A 68 -6.08 -5.64 -13.05
N LYS A 69 -6.48 -4.37 -13.26
CA LYS A 69 -5.74 -3.45 -14.11
C LYS A 69 -4.41 -3.02 -13.49
N LEU A 70 -4.35 -2.84 -12.17
CA LEU A 70 -3.10 -2.57 -11.47
C LEU A 70 -2.10 -3.73 -11.65
N GLU A 71 -2.58 -4.97 -11.52
CA GLU A 71 -1.78 -6.16 -11.74
C GLU A 71 -1.31 -6.33 -13.19
N ASP A 72 -2.15 -5.99 -14.17
CA ASP A 72 -1.72 -5.94 -15.58
C ASP A 72 -0.59 -4.93 -15.79
N LEU A 73 -0.71 -3.72 -15.23
CA LEU A 73 0.32 -2.69 -15.31
C LEU A 73 1.63 -3.13 -14.64
N ARG A 74 1.54 -3.83 -13.49
CA ARG A 74 2.70 -4.40 -12.80
C ARG A 74 3.40 -5.45 -13.67
N ARG A 75 2.65 -6.38 -14.26
CA ARG A 75 3.18 -7.42 -15.16
C ARG A 75 3.81 -6.83 -16.42
N GLN A 76 3.15 -5.85 -17.04
CA GLN A 76 3.67 -5.17 -18.22
C GLN A 76 5.03 -4.51 -17.91
N ARG A 77 5.14 -3.76 -16.80
CA ARG A 77 6.42 -3.15 -16.39
C ARG A 77 7.50 -4.19 -16.14
N ALA A 78 7.17 -5.32 -15.51
CA ALA A 78 8.12 -6.39 -15.28
C ALA A 78 8.60 -7.04 -16.58
N GLY A 79 7.73 -7.18 -17.59
CA GLY A 79 8.11 -7.66 -18.92
C GLY A 79 8.98 -6.67 -19.70
N GLU A 80 8.71 -5.36 -19.58
CA GLU A 80 9.46 -4.30 -20.26
C GLU A 80 10.82 -4.00 -19.62
N ARG A 81 10.92 -4.09 -18.29
CA ARG A 81 12.07 -3.57 -17.52
C ARG A 81 12.78 -4.63 -16.68
N GLY A 82 12.26 -5.85 -16.66
CA GLY A 82 12.65 -6.87 -15.69
C GLY A 82 12.00 -6.67 -14.33
N SER A 83 12.23 -7.64 -13.44
CA SER A 83 11.79 -7.65 -12.05
C SER A 83 12.99 -7.68 -11.11
N PHE A 84 12.72 -7.68 -9.80
CA PHE A 84 13.77 -7.74 -8.78
C PHE A 84 14.41 -9.14 -8.61
N GLU A 85 14.06 -10.13 -9.45
CA GLU A 85 14.56 -11.52 -9.35
C GLU A 85 16.07 -11.63 -9.58
N ALA A 86 16.64 -10.75 -10.40
CA ALA A 86 18.07 -10.72 -10.68
C ALA A 86 18.91 -10.13 -9.53
N ARG A 87 18.27 -9.56 -8.49
CA ARG A 87 18.92 -8.98 -7.29
C ARG A 87 20.05 -7.99 -7.62
N LEU A 88 19.83 -7.17 -8.64
CA LEU A 88 20.84 -6.24 -9.13
C LEU A 88 20.92 -4.99 -8.24
N TRP A 89 22.14 -4.56 -7.95
CA TRP A 89 22.45 -3.25 -7.38
C TRP A 89 23.09 -2.39 -8.48
N TRP A 90 22.56 -1.19 -8.73
CA TRP A 90 23.09 -0.29 -9.76
C TRP A 90 24.17 0.61 -9.16
N GLU A 91 25.37 0.62 -9.75
CA GLU A 91 26.40 1.65 -9.52
C GLU A 91 26.86 2.25 -10.86
N LEU A 92 26.92 3.58 -10.95
CA LEU A 92 27.59 4.23 -12.07
C LEU A 92 29.10 4.10 -11.84
N SER A 93 29.82 3.48 -12.77
CA SER A 93 31.28 3.55 -12.75
C SER A 93 31.73 5.00 -12.94
N PRO A 94 32.58 5.57 -12.08
CA PRO A 94 33.28 6.80 -12.42
C PRO A 94 34.17 6.51 -13.63
N GLY A 95 33.95 7.27 -14.72
CA GLY A 95 34.78 7.21 -15.92
C GLY A 95 36.16 7.81 -15.71
#